data_AF-A0A7V2CYP6-F1
#
_entry.id   AF-A0A7V2CYP6-F1
#
_cell.length_a   1.000
_cell.length_b   1.000
_cell.length_c   1.000
_cell.angle_alpha   90.00
_cell.angle_beta   90.00
_cell.angle_gamma   90.00
#
_symmetry.space_group_name_H-M   'P 1'
#
loop_
_entity.id
_entity.type
_entity.pdbx_description
1 polymer ?
#
loop_
_entity_poly.entity_id
_entity_poly.type
_entity_poly.pdbx_seq_one_letter_code
_entity_poly.pdbx_strand_id
1 'polypeptide(L)'
;MRYSHLDKLFTIEGATIGIVTLALTLWICRPRKPARAATPGTGREREGEHSVGDRSASRELRFSDPRTPHALRCALEAEHKVRFEPRLHEGRLEFRAASRRSGIPAHFRLVFEAAERDRNHYTLRIELSWDQMPENSHAYFRTTAQSWFDLWLSGFTVTTPPQNQGDPERYRARAEEATREALHPSSIPELQRAILAALRDGACFRTSHKEGGTTIGFAQGGYYRSDFGKCPAETRFDNEEEFLAALRRFYDSDLSRSHIGPGAVPEETAWLLIFRQLVRA
;
A
#
# COMPACT_ATOMS: atom_id res chain seq x y z
N MET A 1 -31.06 19.91 -6.61
CA MET A 1 -31.21 19.04 -5.43
C MET A 1 -30.04 19.30 -4.49
N ARG A 2 -30.30 19.92 -3.32
CA ARG A 2 -29.29 20.16 -2.29
C ARG A 2 -29.11 18.88 -1.47
N TYR A 3 -27.90 18.33 -1.44
CA TYR A 3 -27.56 17.16 -0.62
C TYR A 3 -27.43 17.58 0.85
N SER A 4 -28.54 17.54 1.60
CA SER A 4 -28.60 17.91 3.03
C SER A 4 -28.35 16.72 3.99
N HIS A 5 -27.61 15.69 3.55
CA HIS A 5 -27.38 14.47 4.36
C HIS A 5 -25.94 13.94 4.37
N LEU A 6 -24.94 14.74 3.95
CA LEU A 6 -23.52 14.34 4.03
C LEU A 6 -23.03 14.20 5.48
N ASP A 7 -23.68 14.84 6.45
CA ASP A 7 -23.31 14.76 7.87
C ASP A 7 -23.49 13.34 8.44
N LYS A 8 -24.34 12.50 7.83
CA LYS A 8 -24.53 11.11 8.27
C LYS A 8 -23.37 10.19 7.89
N LEU A 9 -22.55 10.54 6.89
CA LEU A 9 -21.36 9.74 6.51
C LEU A 9 -20.21 9.86 7.51
N PHE A 10 -20.22 10.87 8.38
CA PHE A 10 -19.24 11.07 9.45
C PHE A 10 -19.72 10.57 10.82
N THR A 11 -20.87 9.90 10.86
CA THR A 11 -21.34 9.19 12.06
C THR A 11 -20.77 7.77 12.11
N ILE A 12 -20.70 7.18 13.31
CA ILE A 12 -20.24 5.80 13.52
C ILE A 12 -21.03 4.80 12.64
N GLU A 13 -22.32 5.05 12.46
CA GLU A 13 -23.19 4.26 11.58
C GLU A 13 -22.79 4.40 10.09
N GLY A 14 -22.45 5.61 9.64
CA GLY A 14 -21.95 5.88 8.29
C GLY A 14 -20.59 5.22 8.00
N ALA A 15 -19.68 5.21 8.98
CA ALA A 15 -18.40 4.52 8.88
C ALA A 15 -18.57 3.00 8.84
N THR A 16 -19.51 2.45 9.61
CA THR A 16 -19.78 1.01 9.65
C THR A 16 -20.39 0.53 8.32
N ILE A 17 -21.34 1.29 7.76
CA ILE A 17 -21.92 1.01 6.44
C ILE A 17 -20.85 1.11 5.34
N GLY A 18 -19.98 2.13 5.38
CA GLY A 18 -18.89 2.28 4.42
C GLY A 18 -17.91 1.10 4.44
N ILE A 19 -17.56 0.60 5.62
CA ILE A 19 -16.54 -0.45 5.76
C ILE A 19 -17.10 -1.85 5.50
N VAL A 20 -18.32 -2.17 5.96
CA VAL A 20 -18.99 -3.44 5.60
C VAL A 20 -19.15 -3.52 4.08
N THR A 21 -19.47 -2.39 3.45
CA THR A 21 -19.60 -2.31 1.99
C THR A 21 -18.27 -2.52 1.28
N LEU A 22 -17.15 -2.00 1.79
CA LEU A 22 -15.82 -2.18 1.21
C LEU A 22 -15.31 -3.63 1.39
N ALA A 23 -15.52 -4.23 2.57
CA ALA A 23 -15.12 -5.62 2.85
C ALA A 23 -15.90 -6.64 2.00
N LEU A 24 -17.23 -6.45 1.85
CA LEU A 24 -18.04 -7.28 0.96
C LEU A 24 -17.60 -7.14 -0.51
N THR A 25 -17.23 -5.92 -0.90
CA THR A 25 -16.78 -5.61 -2.27
C THR A 25 -15.47 -6.31 -2.61
N LEU A 26 -14.49 -6.28 -1.71
CA LEU A 26 -13.19 -6.93 -1.92
C LEU A 26 -13.29 -8.46 -1.85
N TRP A 27 -14.25 -9.00 -1.11
CA TRP A 27 -14.52 -10.44 -1.04
C TRP A 27 -15.22 -10.99 -2.29
N ILE A 28 -16.19 -10.25 -2.86
CA ILE A 28 -16.98 -10.69 -4.02
C ILE A 28 -16.21 -10.51 -5.35
N CYS A 29 -15.39 -9.46 -5.47
CA CYS A 29 -14.68 -9.15 -6.72
C CYS A 29 -13.37 -9.92 -6.94
N ARG A 30 -13.02 -10.87 -6.07
CA ARG A 30 -11.81 -11.69 -6.25
C ARG A 30 -12.06 -12.84 -7.23
N PRO A 31 -11.20 -13.05 -8.25
CA PRO A 31 -11.24 -14.29 -9.00
C PRO A 31 -10.98 -15.46 -8.05
N ARG A 32 -11.94 -16.39 -7.93
CA ARG A 32 -11.77 -17.63 -7.17
C ARG A 32 -10.59 -18.38 -7.77
N LYS A 33 -9.49 -18.50 -7.02
CA LYS A 33 -8.43 -19.47 -7.34
C LYS A 33 -9.10 -20.86 -7.46
N PRO A 34 -8.75 -21.68 -8.46
CA PRO A 34 -9.18 -23.07 -8.47
C PRO A 34 -8.69 -23.74 -7.19
N ALA A 35 -9.58 -24.47 -6.53
CA ALA A 35 -9.31 -25.17 -5.28
C ALA A 35 -8.09 -26.07 -5.46
N ARG A 36 -6.97 -25.70 -4.82
CA ARG A 36 -5.80 -26.58 -4.70
C ARG A 36 -6.04 -27.51 -3.52
N ALA A 37 -5.86 -28.79 -3.79
CA ALA A 37 -6.00 -29.88 -2.83
C ALA A 37 -5.22 -29.59 -1.55
N ALA A 38 -5.84 -29.92 -0.42
CA ALA A 38 -5.28 -29.79 0.91
C ALA A 38 -4.05 -30.69 1.06
N THR A 39 -2.92 -30.10 1.45
CA THR A 39 -1.77 -30.81 2.01
C THR A 39 -1.71 -30.51 3.51
N PRO A 40 -1.57 -31.52 4.39
CA PRO A 40 -1.70 -31.31 5.83
C PRO A 40 -0.37 -30.92 6.51
N GLY A 41 -0.44 -29.94 7.42
CA GLY A 41 0.51 -29.68 8.53
C GLY A 41 1.94 -29.25 8.14
N THR A 42 2.66 -28.37 8.82
CA THR A 42 2.54 -27.71 10.13
C THR A 42 3.54 -26.55 10.09
N GLY A 43 3.06 -25.32 9.96
CA GLY A 43 3.83 -24.10 10.21
C GLY A 43 3.17 -23.40 11.37
N ARG A 44 3.83 -23.36 12.53
CA ARG A 44 3.28 -22.79 13.76
C ARG A 44 3.17 -21.28 13.58
N GLU A 45 2.02 -20.80 13.10
CA GLU A 45 1.61 -19.41 13.24
C GLU A 45 1.63 -19.09 14.74
N ARG A 46 2.43 -18.09 15.15
CA ARG A 46 2.21 -17.46 16.45
C ARG A 46 1.02 -16.53 16.27
N GLU A 47 -0.17 -17.08 16.43
CA GLU A 47 -1.34 -16.27 16.73
C GLU A 47 -1.04 -15.55 18.05
N GLY A 48 -1.04 -14.21 18.00
CA GLY A 48 -0.93 -13.41 19.20
C GLY A 48 -2.10 -13.74 20.11
N GLU A 49 -1.79 -14.25 21.30
CA GLU A 49 -2.73 -14.50 22.38
C GLU A 49 -3.56 -13.21 22.62
N HIS A 50 -4.85 -13.23 22.29
CA HIS A 50 -5.72 -12.07 22.46
C HIS A 50 -6.05 -11.91 23.94
N SER A 51 -5.40 -10.96 24.62
CA SER A 51 -5.72 -10.63 25.99
C SER A 51 -7.00 -9.79 26.03
N VAL A 52 -7.83 -10.00 27.06
CA VAL A 52 -8.99 -9.16 27.36
C VAL A 52 -8.45 -7.79 27.81
N GLY A 53 -8.24 -6.90 26.83
CA GLY A 53 -7.53 -5.64 27.04
C GLY A 53 -6.72 -5.16 25.84
N ASP A 54 -6.57 -5.99 24.80
CA ASP A 54 -5.74 -5.64 23.64
C ASP A 54 -6.28 -4.41 22.90
N ARG A 55 -5.50 -3.33 22.99
CA ARG A 55 -5.66 -2.04 22.29
C ARG A 55 -4.81 -1.98 21.02
N SER A 56 -4.28 -3.12 20.60
CA SER A 56 -3.45 -3.27 19.42
C SER A 56 -3.56 -4.68 18.85
N ALA A 57 -3.14 -4.84 17.60
CA ALA A 57 -2.89 -6.14 17.00
C ALA A 57 -1.64 -6.08 16.13
N SER A 58 -0.98 -7.22 15.99
CA SER A 58 0.17 -7.33 15.10
C SER A 58 0.15 -8.64 14.34
N ARG A 59 0.71 -8.62 13.13
CA ARG A 59 0.92 -9.80 12.30
C ARG A 59 2.32 -9.74 11.72
N GLU A 60 3.04 -10.85 11.84
CA GLU A 60 4.34 -11.07 11.20
C GLU A 60 4.17 -12.10 10.09
N LEU A 61 4.73 -11.81 8.92
CA LEU A 61 4.78 -12.69 7.78
C LEU A 61 6.22 -12.88 7.33
N ARG A 62 6.63 -14.12 7.17
CA ARG A 62 7.90 -14.48 6.52
C ARG A 62 7.61 -15.01 5.13
N PHE A 63 8.29 -14.48 4.13
CA PHE A 63 8.01 -14.79 2.73
C PHE A 63 9.25 -14.67 1.86
N SER A 64 9.20 -15.29 0.68
CA SER A 64 10.21 -15.13 -0.36
C SER A 64 9.67 -14.36 -1.56
N ASP A 65 10.49 -13.52 -2.15
CA ASP A 65 10.15 -12.73 -3.33
C ASP A 65 11.36 -12.57 -4.27
N PRO A 66 11.21 -12.67 -5.60
CA PRO A 66 12.32 -12.48 -6.53
C PRO A 66 12.79 -11.02 -6.63
N ARG A 67 11.96 -10.04 -6.27
CA ARG A 67 12.30 -8.61 -6.33
C ARG A 67 13.46 -8.29 -5.39
N THR A 68 14.28 -7.31 -5.76
CA THR A 68 15.31 -6.76 -4.87
C THR A 68 14.67 -5.99 -3.70
N PRO A 69 15.40 -5.72 -2.59
CA PRO A 69 14.86 -4.93 -1.49
C PRO A 69 14.33 -3.56 -1.93
N HIS A 70 15.01 -2.89 -2.87
CA HIS A 70 14.53 -1.63 -3.45
C HIS A 70 13.20 -1.81 -4.20
N ALA A 71 13.12 -2.77 -5.12
CA ALA A 71 11.93 -2.99 -5.92
C ALA A 71 10.72 -3.43 -5.07
N LEU A 72 10.95 -4.29 -4.06
CA LEU A 72 9.91 -4.70 -3.12
C LEU A 72 9.43 -3.51 -2.28
N ARG A 73 10.34 -2.68 -1.77
CA ARG A 73 9.99 -1.45 -1.06
C ARG A 73 9.09 -0.57 -1.92
N CYS A 74 9.49 -0.28 -3.16
CA CYS A 74 8.69 0.58 -4.05
C CYS A 74 7.30 0.01 -4.33
N ALA A 75 7.17 -1.31 -4.44
CA ALA A 75 5.87 -1.95 -4.58
C ALA A 75 4.99 -1.78 -3.32
N LEU A 76 5.57 -1.96 -2.13
CA LEU A 76 4.87 -1.72 -0.86
C LEU A 76 4.49 -0.24 -0.69
N GLU A 77 5.35 0.68 -1.09
CA GLU A 77 5.07 2.12 -1.08
C GLU A 77 3.88 2.46 -1.99
N ALA A 78 3.82 1.86 -3.18
CA ALA A 78 2.69 2.03 -4.10
C ALA A 78 1.38 1.45 -3.54
N GLU A 79 1.43 0.24 -2.98
CA GLU A 79 0.26 -0.46 -2.44
C GLU A 79 -0.28 0.22 -1.18
N HIS A 80 0.62 0.58 -0.26
CA HIS A 80 0.24 1.15 1.02
C HIS A 80 0.22 2.69 1.00
N LYS A 81 0.65 3.35 -0.07
CA LYS A 81 0.71 4.81 -0.19
C LYS A 81 1.38 5.46 1.03
N VAL A 82 2.48 4.87 1.46
CA VAL A 82 3.29 5.31 2.59
C VAL A 82 4.76 5.13 2.23
N ARG A 83 5.61 6.10 2.61
CA ARG A 83 7.06 6.01 2.37
C ARG A 83 7.70 5.05 3.36
N PHE A 84 8.56 4.18 2.85
CA PHE A 84 9.35 3.25 3.63
C PHE A 84 10.78 3.77 3.74
N GLU A 85 11.19 4.12 4.95
CA GLU A 85 12.52 4.64 5.24
C GLU A 85 13.50 3.51 5.53
N PRO A 86 14.64 3.43 4.82
CA PRO A 86 15.65 2.42 5.07
C PRO A 86 16.35 2.68 6.41
N ARG A 87 16.75 1.62 7.09
CA ARG A 87 17.58 1.68 8.28
C ARG A 87 18.41 0.41 8.39
N LEU A 88 19.70 0.55 8.67
CA LEU A 88 20.51 -0.58 9.09
C LEU A 88 20.33 -0.79 10.60
N HIS A 89 19.88 -1.98 11.00
CA HIS A 89 19.70 -2.36 12.39
C HIS A 89 20.28 -3.75 12.62
N GLU A 90 21.23 -3.87 13.56
CA GLU A 90 21.90 -5.14 13.88
C GLU A 90 22.48 -5.87 12.64
N GLY A 91 23.04 -5.09 11.70
CA GLY A 91 23.61 -5.61 10.46
C GLY A 91 22.59 -6.03 9.40
N ARG A 92 21.29 -5.81 9.66
CA ARG A 92 20.21 -6.12 8.72
C ARG A 92 19.57 -4.85 8.15
N LEU A 93 19.26 -4.87 6.87
CA LEU A 93 18.50 -3.81 6.23
C LEU A 93 17.02 -3.93 6.60
N GLU A 94 16.51 -2.90 7.24
CA GLU A 94 15.09 -2.72 7.56
C GLU A 94 14.51 -1.55 6.78
N PHE A 95 13.22 -1.62 6.51
CA PHE A 95 12.44 -0.48 6.07
C PHE A 95 11.26 -0.28 7.02
N ARG A 96 11.05 0.97 7.45
CA ARG A 96 9.97 1.33 8.37
C ARG A 96 9.05 2.36 7.75
N ALA A 97 7.76 2.20 8.00
CA ALA A 97 6.75 3.15 7.58
C ALA A 97 5.68 3.30 8.65
N ALA A 98 5.09 4.48 8.74
CA ALA A 98 3.95 4.75 9.62
C ALA A 98 2.84 5.42 8.80
N SER A 99 1.61 4.94 8.96
CA SER A 99 0.43 5.52 8.33
C SER A 99 -0.74 5.53 9.32
N ARG A 100 -1.85 6.16 8.93
CA ARG A 100 -3.13 6.00 9.63
C ARG A 100 -4.08 5.25 8.72
N ARG A 101 -4.80 4.25 9.24
CA ARG A 101 -5.80 3.46 8.51
C ARG A 101 -7.12 3.56 9.24
N SER A 102 -8.14 4.14 8.61
CA SER A 102 -9.45 4.33 9.27
C SER A 102 -9.32 5.04 10.63
N GLY A 103 -8.41 6.02 10.69
CA GLY A 103 -8.12 6.79 11.91
C GLY A 103 -7.10 6.15 12.87
N ILE A 104 -6.79 4.86 12.74
CA ILE A 104 -5.87 4.18 13.66
C ILE A 104 -4.42 4.18 13.16
N PRO A 105 -3.42 4.41 14.03
CA PRO A 105 -2.01 4.21 13.71
C PRO A 105 -1.70 2.79 13.19
N ALA A 106 -0.96 2.73 12.09
CA ALA A 106 -0.43 1.51 11.50
C ALA A 106 1.08 1.63 11.26
N HIS A 107 1.86 0.71 11.80
CA HIS A 107 3.31 0.64 11.63
C HIS A 107 3.69 -0.58 10.80
N PHE A 108 4.57 -0.36 9.82
CA PHE A 108 5.09 -1.42 8.96
C PHE A 108 6.60 -1.53 9.17
N ARG A 109 7.09 -2.76 9.27
CA ARG A 109 8.52 -3.09 9.31
C ARG A 109 8.79 -4.22 8.32
N LEU A 110 9.53 -3.92 7.27
CA LEU A 110 10.06 -4.91 6.33
C LEU A 110 11.53 -5.14 6.66
N VAL A 111 11.94 -6.39 6.89
CA VAL A 111 13.33 -6.78 7.13
C VAL A 111 13.80 -7.63 5.96
N PHE A 112 14.96 -7.29 5.38
CA PHE A 112 15.65 -8.14 4.42
C PHE A 112 16.49 -9.17 5.18
N GLU A 113 16.07 -10.43 5.10
CA GLU A 113 16.61 -11.52 5.92
C GLU A 113 17.80 -12.23 5.25
N ALA A 114 17.64 -12.56 3.96
CA ALA A 114 18.66 -13.30 3.22
C ALA A 114 18.50 -13.09 1.70
N ALA A 115 19.63 -13.22 0.98
CA ALA A 115 19.67 -13.15 -0.47
C ALA A 115 20.06 -14.52 -1.05
N GLU A 116 19.26 -15.05 -1.96
CA GLU A 116 19.61 -16.23 -2.77
C GLU A 116 19.75 -15.83 -4.26
N ARG A 117 20.10 -16.82 -5.09
CA ARG A 117 20.33 -16.61 -6.53
C ARG A 117 19.08 -16.13 -7.25
N ASP A 118 17.94 -16.76 -7.00
CA ASP A 118 16.66 -16.54 -7.70
C ASP A 118 15.60 -15.84 -6.83
N ARG A 119 15.82 -15.74 -5.51
CA ARG A 119 14.87 -15.19 -4.55
C ARG A 119 15.55 -14.43 -3.43
N ASN A 120 14.77 -13.61 -2.74
CA ASN A 120 15.13 -12.93 -1.52
C ASN A 120 14.13 -13.33 -0.43
N HIS A 121 14.58 -13.32 0.82
CA HIS A 121 13.75 -13.63 1.97
C HIS A 121 13.52 -12.39 2.80
N TYR A 122 12.28 -12.23 3.25
CA TYR A 122 11.83 -11.05 3.96
C TYR A 122 10.95 -11.42 5.14
N THR A 123 10.97 -10.55 6.15
CA THR A 123 9.97 -10.53 7.22
C THR A 123 9.22 -9.21 7.14
N LEU A 124 7.90 -9.25 6.96
CA LEU A 124 7.02 -8.09 7.05
C LEU A 124 6.20 -8.19 8.33
N ARG A 125 6.33 -7.20 9.20
CA ARG A 125 5.52 -7.03 10.41
C ARG A 125 4.65 -5.80 10.26
N ILE A 126 3.36 -5.97 10.54
CA ILE A 126 2.37 -4.89 10.55
C ILE A 126 1.80 -4.82 11.96
N GLU A 127 1.76 -3.63 12.54
CA GLU A 127 1.18 -3.35 13.84
C GLU A 127 0.11 -2.29 13.70
N LEU A 128 -1.01 -2.51 14.38
CA LEU A 128 -2.15 -1.62 14.46
C LEU A 128 -2.36 -1.25 15.92
N SER A 129 -2.55 0.03 16.21
CA SER A 129 -2.89 0.52 17.56
C SER A 129 -4.18 1.30 17.50
N TRP A 130 -5.15 0.96 18.36
CA TRP A 130 -6.40 1.70 18.55
C TRP A 130 -6.56 2.17 20.00
N ASP A 131 -5.45 2.31 20.72
CA ASP A 131 -5.37 2.90 22.06
C ASP A 131 -5.98 4.30 22.14
N GLN A 132 -5.85 5.09 21.07
CA GLN A 132 -6.40 6.44 20.95
C GLN A 132 -7.87 6.47 20.50
N MET A 133 -8.47 5.32 20.19
CA MET A 133 -9.86 5.25 19.76
C MET A 133 -10.81 5.20 20.97
N PRO A 134 -12.05 5.69 20.82
CA PRO A 134 -13.07 5.53 21.84
C PRO A 134 -13.28 4.06 22.22
N GLU A 135 -13.47 3.77 23.51
CA GLU A 135 -13.56 2.38 24.03
C GLU A 135 -14.67 1.56 23.35
N ASN A 136 -15.79 2.21 22.99
CA ASN A 136 -16.90 1.58 22.28
C ASN A 136 -16.51 1.06 20.87
N SER A 137 -15.39 1.52 20.31
CA SER A 137 -14.89 1.12 19.00
C SER A 137 -13.84 0.00 19.07
N HIS A 138 -13.34 -0.34 20.26
CA HIS A 138 -12.25 -1.33 20.42
C HIS A 138 -12.66 -2.73 19.97
N ALA A 139 -13.90 -3.15 20.26
CA ALA A 139 -14.42 -4.44 19.83
C ALA A 139 -14.48 -4.56 18.29
N TYR A 140 -14.85 -3.46 17.62
CA TYR A 140 -14.86 -3.38 16.16
C TYR A 140 -13.45 -3.54 15.57
N PHE A 141 -12.46 -2.82 16.10
CA PHE A 141 -11.08 -2.93 15.58
C PHE A 141 -10.47 -4.30 15.85
N ARG A 142 -10.72 -4.88 17.03
CA ARG A 142 -10.25 -6.24 17.36
C ARG A 142 -10.78 -7.27 16.37
N THR A 143 -12.05 -7.20 16.01
CA THR A 143 -12.67 -8.14 15.07
C THR A 143 -12.28 -7.89 13.62
N THR A 144 -12.01 -6.65 13.24
CA THR A 144 -11.72 -6.28 11.85
C THR A 144 -10.23 -6.36 11.49
N ALA A 145 -9.32 -6.25 12.48
CA ALA A 145 -7.88 -6.23 12.26
C ALA A 145 -7.38 -7.46 11.46
N GLN A 146 -7.93 -8.64 11.73
CA GLN A 146 -7.55 -9.86 11.00
C GLN A 146 -7.88 -9.76 9.50
N SER A 147 -9.07 -9.24 9.16
CA SER A 147 -9.45 -9.04 7.75
C SER A 147 -8.55 -8.03 7.04
N TRP A 148 -8.02 -7.04 7.75
CA TRP A 148 -7.05 -6.10 7.19
C TRP A 148 -5.69 -6.75 6.96
N PHE A 149 -5.20 -7.56 7.91
CA PHE A 149 -3.97 -8.33 7.70
C PHE A 149 -4.11 -9.29 6.52
N ASP A 150 -5.22 -10.03 6.43
CA ASP A 150 -5.47 -10.95 5.33
C ASP A 150 -5.47 -10.21 3.98
N LEU A 151 -6.07 -9.02 3.94
CA LEU A 151 -6.06 -8.18 2.74
C LEU A 151 -4.63 -7.78 2.36
N TRP A 152 -3.90 -7.13 3.27
CA TRP A 152 -2.56 -6.58 3.03
C TRP A 152 -1.48 -7.64 2.80
N LEU A 153 -1.66 -8.84 3.32
CA LEU A 153 -0.67 -9.92 3.24
C LEU A 153 -0.97 -10.95 2.14
N SER A 154 -2.14 -10.87 1.51
CA SER A 154 -2.61 -11.89 0.57
C SER A 154 -1.77 -12.07 -0.71
N GLY A 155 -0.91 -11.10 -1.06
CA GLY A 155 -0.04 -11.15 -2.24
C GLY A 155 1.27 -11.91 -2.04
N PHE A 156 1.61 -12.29 -0.80
CA PHE A 156 2.92 -12.85 -0.48
C PHE A 156 2.91 -14.39 -0.44
N THR A 157 4.01 -14.98 -0.90
CA THR A 157 4.22 -16.42 -0.81
C THR A 157 4.93 -16.74 0.50
N VAL A 158 4.17 -17.23 1.49
CA VAL A 158 4.71 -17.59 2.80
C VAL A 158 5.82 -18.62 2.67
N THR A 159 6.93 -18.38 3.34
CA THR A 159 8.06 -19.31 3.39
C THR A 159 8.55 -19.53 4.81
N THR A 160 9.11 -20.71 5.04
CA THR A 160 9.94 -20.97 6.21
C THR A 160 11.33 -20.39 5.93
N PRO A 161 11.97 -19.70 6.89
CA PRO A 161 13.32 -19.18 6.68
C PRO A 161 14.27 -20.30 6.28
N PRO A 162 15.17 -20.11 5.29
CA PRO A 162 16.17 -21.11 4.97
C PRO A 162 17.11 -21.32 6.16
N GLN A 163 17.46 -22.57 6.45
CA GLN A 163 18.41 -22.92 7.51
C GLN A 163 19.83 -22.42 7.20
N ASN A 164 20.17 -22.26 5.91
CA ASN A 164 21.44 -21.72 5.44
C ASN A 164 21.27 -20.26 5.05
N GLN A 165 22.13 -19.41 5.61
CA GLN A 165 22.07 -17.95 5.59
C GLN A 165 22.41 -17.33 4.21
N GLY A 166 21.70 -17.71 3.14
CA GLY A 166 21.86 -17.11 1.81
C GLY A 166 23.31 -16.93 1.34
N ASP A 167 23.51 -15.95 0.46
CA ASP A 167 24.81 -15.48 -0.03
C ASP A 167 25.11 -14.11 0.62
N PRO A 168 26.06 -14.03 1.58
CA PRO A 168 26.36 -12.79 2.32
C PRO A 168 26.86 -11.64 1.45
N GLU A 169 27.59 -11.92 0.37
CA GLU A 169 28.10 -10.88 -0.53
C GLU A 169 26.95 -10.29 -1.35
N ARG A 170 26.07 -11.17 -1.85
CA ARG A 170 24.84 -10.75 -2.54
C ARG A 170 23.90 -9.99 -1.63
N TYR A 171 23.80 -10.40 -0.36
CA TYR A 171 23.06 -9.66 0.65
C TYR A 171 23.58 -8.23 0.77
N ARG A 172 24.89 -8.08 0.99
CA ARG A 172 25.53 -6.77 1.16
C ARG A 172 25.33 -5.89 -0.07
N ALA A 173 25.57 -6.42 -1.27
CA ALA A 173 25.39 -5.69 -2.52
C ALA A 173 23.95 -5.18 -2.69
N ARG A 174 22.94 -6.04 -2.46
CA ARG A 174 21.52 -5.67 -2.54
C ARG A 174 21.11 -4.67 -1.46
N ALA A 175 21.69 -4.79 -0.25
CA ALA A 175 21.40 -3.88 0.85
C ALA A 175 21.99 -2.48 0.61
N GLU A 176 23.22 -2.41 0.10
CA GLU A 176 23.88 -1.16 -0.28
C GLU A 176 23.17 -0.46 -1.44
N GLU A 177 22.79 -1.21 -2.48
CA GLU A 177 21.99 -0.72 -3.60
C GLU A 177 20.68 -0.10 -3.09
N ALA A 178 19.92 -0.84 -2.29
CA ALA A 178 18.64 -0.35 -1.77
C ALA A 178 18.78 0.87 -0.86
N THR A 179 19.87 0.96 -0.08
CA THR A 179 20.16 2.12 0.76
C THR A 179 20.51 3.34 -0.10
N ARG A 180 21.37 3.17 -1.12
CA ARG A 180 21.76 4.25 -2.04
C ARG A 180 20.56 4.81 -2.79
N GLU A 181 19.72 3.94 -3.33
CA GLU A 181 18.50 4.34 -4.04
C GLU A 181 17.46 5.02 -3.14
N ALA A 182 17.48 4.73 -1.84
CA ALA A 182 16.62 5.40 -0.88
C ALA A 182 17.17 6.76 -0.45
N LEU A 183 18.49 6.97 -0.56
CA LEU A 183 19.19 8.22 -0.33
C LEU A 183 19.18 9.17 -1.53
N HIS A 184 18.63 8.77 -2.68
CA HIS A 184 18.41 9.67 -3.81
C HIS A 184 17.05 10.38 -3.62
N PRO A 185 17.00 11.59 -3.02
CA PRO A 185 15.84 12.44 -3.21
C PRO A 185 15.80 12.79 -4.69
N SER A 186 14.68 12.49 -5.33
CA SER A 186 14.31 13.15 -6.57
C SER A 186 13.57 14.41 -6.14
N SER A 187 14.11 15.58 -6.48
CA SER A 187 13.43 16.84 -6.23
C SER A 187 12.03 16.84 -6.85
N ILE A 188 11.10 17.67 -6.36
CA ILE A 188 9.74 17.74 -6.93
C ILE A 188 9.78 17.93 -8.46
N PRO A 189 10.58 18.86 -9.05
CA PRO A 189 10.68 18.98 -10.50
C PRO A 189 11.24 17.75 -11.21
N GLU A 190 12.15 17.00 -10.60
CA GLU A 190 12.66 15.73 -11.15
C GLU A 190 11.58 14.64 -11.13
N LEU A 191 10.84 14.51 -10.04
CA LEU A 191 9.72 13.58 -9.93
C LEU A 191 8.63 13.90 -10.95
N GLN A 192 8.25 15.17 -11.08
CA GLN A 192 7.26 15.61 -12.06
C GLN A 192 7.72 15.29 -13.50
N ARG A 193 8.97 15.60 -13.84
CA ARG A 193 9.53 15.24 -15.16
C ARG A 193 9.55 13.72 -15.38
N ALA A 194 9.93 12.93 -14.38
CA ALA A 194 9.94 11.48 -14.47
C ALA A 194 8.52 10.90 -14.65
N ILE A 195 7.52 11.46 -13.97
CA ILE A 195 6.11 11.09 -14.15
C ILE A 195 5.66 11.38 -15.58
N LEU A 196 5.87 12.61 -16.06
CA LEU A 196 5.46 13.01 -17.42
C LEU A 196 6.13 12.15 -18.49
N ALA A 197 7.43 11.87 -18.33
CA ALA A 197 8.18 10.99 -19.23
C ALA A 197 7.63 9.55 -19.22
N ALA A 198 7.38 8.98 -18.04
CA ALA A 198 6.82 7.65 -17.91
C ALA A 198 5.41 7.53 -18.53
N LEU A 199 4.56 8.54 -18.33
CA LEU A 199 3.22 8.58 -18.94
C LEU A 199 3.29 8.60 -20.46
N ARG A 200 4.21 9.39 -21.04
CA ARG A 200 4.47 9.43 -22.49
C ARG A 200 4.97 8.09 -23.03
N ASP A 201 5.70 7.32 -22.22
CA ASP A 201 6.16 5.96 -22.54
C ASP A 201 5.06 4.89 -22.29
N GLY A 202 3.81 5.30 -22.06
CA GLY A 202 2.67 4.40 -21.91
C GLY A 202 2.40 3.94 -20.48
N ALA A 203 3.07 4.51 -19.47
CA ALA A 203 2.63 4.33 -18.09
C ALA A 203 1.28 5.04 -17.86
N CYS A 204 0.55 4.59 -16.84
CA CYS A 204 -0.71 5.21 -16.43
C CYS A 204 -0.94 5.01 -14.92
N PHE A 205 -1.79 5.86 -14.35
CA PHE A 205 -2.43 5.58 -13.07
C PHE A 205 -3.73 4.84 -13.33
N ARG A 206 -4.00 3.79 -12.55
CA ARG A 206 -5.25 3.05 -12.61
C ARG A 206 -5.78 2.80 -11.21
N THR A 207 -7.02 3.19 -10.98
CA THR A 207 -7.81 2.76 -9.83
C THR A 207 -9.00 1.96 -10.31
N SER A 208 -9.46 1.02 -9.49
CA SER A 208 -10.64 0.21 -9.79
C SER A 208 -11.37 -0.13 -8.50
N HIS A 209 -12.67 0.14 -8.47
CA HIS A 209 -13.59 -0.23 -7.40
C HIS A 209 -14.93 -0.67 -7.99
N LYS A 210 -15.84 -1.20 -7.17
CA LYS A 210 -17.13 -1.76 -7.65
C LYS A 210 -18.04 -0.81 -8.41
N GLU A 211 -17.80 0.50 -8.31
CA GLU A 211 -18.67 1.52 -8.91
C GLU A 211 -18.04 2.15 -10.15
N GLY A 212 -16.80 1.77 -10.47
CA GLY A 212 -16.01 2.44 -11.48
C GLY A 212 -14.53 2.48 -11.16
N GLY A 213 -13.80 3.29 -11.90
CA GLY A 213 -12.39 3.51 -11.69
C GLY A 213 -11.92 4.71 -12.48
N THR A 214 -10.65 5.05 -12.29
CA THR A 214 -10.02 6.18 -12.97
C THR A 214 -8.77 5.67 -13.66
N THR A 215 -8.60 6.05 -14.93
CA THR A 215 -7.35 5.92 -15.67
C THR A 215 -6.80 7.32 -15.94
N ILE A 216 -5.54 7.57 -15.61
CA ILE A 216 -4.84 8.83 -15.91
C ILE A 216 -3.61 8.49 -16.73
N GLY A 217 -3.47 9.08 -17.91
CA GLY A 217 -2.46 8.65 -18.88
C GLY A 217 -2.12 9.72 -19.91
N PHE A 218 -1.32 9.31 -20.89
CA PHE A 218 -1.03 10.09 -22.10
C PHE A 218 -1.51 9.31 -23.33
N ALA A 219 -2.31 9.94 -24.19
CA ALA A 219 -2.81 9.33 -25.42
C ALA A 219 -3.12 10.41 -26.45
N GLN A 220 -2.99 10.09 -27.73
CA GLN A 220 -3.32 11.00 -28.85
C GLN A 220 -2.59 12.36 -28.75
N GLY A 221 -1.37 12.37 -28.19
CA GLY A 221 -0.57 13.59 -28.03
C GLY A 221 -0.93 14.47 -26.83
N GLY A 222 -1.87 14.06 -25.97
CA GLY A 222 -2.29 14.83 -24.80
C GLY A 222 -2.42 14.00 -23.53
N TYR A 223 -2.38 14.67 -22.37
CA TYR A 223 -2.68 14.06 -21.08
C TYR A 223 -4.19 13.97 -20.88
N TYR A 224 -4.64 12.90 -20.26
CA TYR A 224 -6.05 12.68 -19.99
C TYR A 224 -6.29 12.04 -18.63
N ARG A 225 -7.52 12.24 -18.14
CA ARG A 225 -8.16 11.46 -17.09
C ARG A 225 -9.46 10.92 -17.63
N SER A 226 -9.68 9.62 -17.47
CA SER A 226 -10.90 8.92 -17.85
C SER A 226 -11.45 8.20 -16.62
N ASP A 227 -12.60 8.66 -16.15
CA ASP A 227 -13.40 7.97 -15.14
C ASP A 227 -14.41 7.07 -15.86
N PHE A 228 -14.53 5.82 -15.43
CA PHE A 228 -15.49 4.84 -15.97
C PHE A 228 -16.37 4.29 -14.84
N GLY A 229 -17.54 3.74 -15.16
CA GLY A 229 -18.49 3.20 -14.19
C GLY A 229 -19.78 4.02 -14.10
N LYS A 230 -20.25 4.33 -12.88
CA LYS A 230 -21.54 5.01 -12.66
C LYS A 230 -21.62 6.42 -13.24
N CYS A 231 -20.52 7.17 -13.19
CA CYS A 231 -20.43 8.54 -13.68
C CYS A 231 -19.23 8.66 -14.63
N PRO A 232 -19.34 8.17 -15.87
CA PRO A 232 -18.23 8.23 -16.80
C PRO A 232 -17.93 9.69 -17.18
N ALA A 233 -16.66 10.06 -17.18
CA ALA A 233 -16.19 11.38 -17.56
C ALA A 233 -14.80 11.28 -18.17
N GLU A 234 -14.53 12.06 -19.21
CA GLU A 234 -13.19 12.23 -19.76
C GLU A 234 -12.80 13.71 -19.64
N THR A 235 -11.56 13.95 -19.22
CA THR A 235 -10.96 15.28 -19.17
C THR A 235 -9.62 15.20 -19.87
N ARG A 236 -9.38 16.12 -20.79
CA ARG A 236 -8.06 16.34 -21.42
C ARG A 236 -7.49 17.63 -20.89
N PHE A 237 -6.18 17.68 -20.77
CA PHE A 237 -5.47 18.82 -20.21
C PHE A 237 -4.69 19.52 -21.32
N ASP A 238 -4.74 20.85 -21.33
CA ASP A 238 -4.13 21.66 -22.38
C ASP A 238 -2.61 21.76 -22.20
N ASN A 239 -2.12 21.63 -20.97
CA ASN A 239 -0.70 21.74 -20.63
C ASN A 239 -0.30 20.84 -19.43
N GLU A 240 1.01 20.71 -19.23
CA GLU A 240 1.59 19.88 -18.17
C GLU A 240 1.30 20.39 -16.76
N GLU A 241 1.22 21.71 -16.58
CA GLU A 241 1.00 22.33 -15.26
C GLU A 241 -0.39 22.01 -14.73
N GLU A 242 -1.42 22.21 -15.55
CA GLU A 242 -2.81 21.86 -15.24
C GLU A 242 -2.96 20.37 -14.95
N PHE A 243 -2.31 19.53 -15.76
CA PHE A 243 -2.30 18.09 -15.58
C PHE A 243 -1.68 17.69 -14.23
N LEU A 244 -0.49 18.20 -13.91
CA LEU A 244 0.20 17.89 -12.65
C LEU A 244 -0.63 18.36 -11.44
N ALA A 245 -1.21 19.56 -11.51
CA ALA A 245 -2.09 20.04 -10.46
C ALA A 245 -3.34 19.15 -10.28
N ALA A 246 -3.92 18.66 -11.38
CA ALA A 246 -5.05 17.73 -11.32
C ALA A 246 -4.66 16.36 -10.78
N LEU A 247 -3.49 15.83 -11.16
CA LEU A 247 -2.95 14.57 -10.65
C LEU A 247 -2.70 14.63 -9.14
N ARG A 248 -2.14 15.73 -8.65
CA ARG A 248 -1.90 15.96 -7.22
C ARG A 248 -3.21 15.99 -6.41
N ARG A 249 -4.23 16.70 -6.90
CA ARG A 249 -5.57 16.74 -6.29
C ARG A 249 -6.25 15.37 -6.32
N PHE A 250 -6.09 14.63 -7.42
CA PHE A 250 -6.61 13.27 -7.51
C PHE A 250 -5.99 12.38 -6.44
N TYR A 251 -4.66 12.44 -6.26
CA TYR A 251 -3.96 11.67 -5.24
C TYR A 251 -4.46 11.99 -3.82
N ASP A 252 -4.68 13.27 -3.47
CA ASP A 252 -5.26 13.63 -2.16
C ASP A 252 -6.67 13.05 -1.95
N SER A 253 -7.51 13.13 -2.99
CA SER A 253 -8.85 12.56 -2.94
C SER A 253 -8.81 11.05 -2.74
N ASP A 254 -7.88 10.38 -3.43
CA ASP A 254 -7.71 8.95 -3.37
C ASP A 254 -7.13 8.46 -2.02
N LEU A 255 -6.20 9.22 -1.40
CA LEU A 255 -5.76 8.98 -0.03
C LEU A 255 -6.92 9.08 0.97
N SER A 256 -7.73 10.13 0.84
CA SER A 256 -8.90 10.36 1.69
C SER A 256 -9.92 9.22 1.59
N ARG A 257 -10.19 8.74 0.36
CA ARG A 257 -11.06 7.57 0.10
C ARG A 257 -10.48 6.27 0.62
N SER A 258 -9.15 6.14 0.62
CA SER A 258 -8.44 4.96 1.14
C SER A 258 -8.38 4.93 2.67
N HIS A 259 -9.05 5.87 3.35
CA HIS A 259 -8.99 6.08 4.79
C HIS A 259 -7.55 6.21 5.32
N ILE A 260 -6.64 6.65 4.45
CA ILE A 260 -5.30 7.05 4.86
C ILE A 260 -5.47 8.45 5.41
N GLY A 261 -5.48 8.56 6.74
CA GLY A 261 -5.91 9.78 7.42
C GLY A 261 -5.16 11.03 6.93
N PRO A 262 -5.73 12.23 7.11
CA PRO A 262 -5.12 13.50 6.66
C PRO A 262 -3.95 13.90 7.56
N GLY A 263 -2.90 13.09 7.60
CA GLY A 263 -1.58 13.62 7.85
C GLY A 263 -1.13 14.28 6.55
N ALA A 264 -0.77 15.55 6.58
CA ALA A 264 -0.20 16.21 5.42
C ALA A 264 1.05 15.42 5.00
N VAL A 265 0.91 14.56 3.99
CA VAL A 265 2.05 13.86 3.40
C VAL A 265 2.96 14.97 2.86
N PRO A 266 4.24 15.02 3.26
CA PRO A 266 5.15 16.03 2.73
C PRO A 266 5.12 16.02 1.20
N GLU A 267 5.13 17.18 0.57
CA GLU A 267 4.85 17.32 -0.86
C GLU A 267 5.79 16.45 -1.72
N GLU A 268 7.08 16.41 -1.39
CA GLU A 268 8.06 15.52 -2.03
C GLU A 268 7.66 14.03 -1.92
N THR A 269 7.20 13.61 -0.73
CA THR A 269 6.72 12.24 -0.51
C THR A 269 5.45 11.96 -1.31
N ALA A 270 4.54 12.93 -1.45
CA ALA A 270 3.35 12.77 -2.28
C ALA A 270 3.73 12.52 -3.74
N TRP A 271 4.62 13.34 -4.31
CA TRP A 271 5.10 13.16 -5.69
C TRP A 271 5.86 11.86 -5.89
N LEU A 272 6.67 11.43 -4.91
CA LEU A 272 7.35 10.14 -4.95
C LEU A 272 6.33 8.99 -5.00
N LEU A 273 5.34 9.01 -4.12
CA LEU A 273 4.30 7.97 -4.06
C LEU A 273 3.39 7.97 -5.30
N ILE A 274 3.12 9.14 -5.88
CA ILE A 274 2.50 9.27 -7.20
C ILE A 274 3.35 8.54 -8.23
N PHE A 275 4.64 8.86 -8.33
CA PHE A 275 5.54 8.17 -9.27
C PHE A 275 5.57 6.64 -9.07
N ARG A 276 5.56 6.15 -7.83
CA ARG A 276 5.55 4.71 -7.53
C ARG A 276 4.27 3.97 -7.93
N GLN A 277 3.14 4.67 -8.07
CA GLN A 277 1.86 4.08 -8.45
C GLN A 277 1.65 3.97 -9.96
N LEU A 278 2.59 4.48 -10.77
CA LEU A 278 2.53 4.32 -12.21
C LEU A 278 2.68 2.84 -12.58
N VAL A 279 1.73 2.35 -13.39
CA VAL A 279 1.77 1.01 -13.97
C VAL A 279 1.95 1.12 -15.49
N ARG A 280 2.74 0.24 -16.09
CA ARG A 280 2.77 0.15 -17.56
C ARG A 280 1.45 -0.44 -18.05
N ALA A 281 0.83 0.22 -19.02
CA ALA A 281 -0.43 -0.22 -19.63
C ALA A 281 -0.26 -1.49 -20.46
#